data_AF-A0A960PFB4-F1
#
_entry.id   AF-A0A960PFB4-F1
#
_cell.length_a   1.000
_cell.length_b   1.000
_cell.length_c   1.000
_cell.angle_alpha   90.00
_cell.angle_beta   90.00
_cell.angle_gamma   90.00
#
_symmetry.space_group_name_H-M   'P 1'
#
loop_
_entity.id
_entity.type
_entity.pdbx_description
1 polymer ?
#
loop_
_entity_poly.entity_id
_entity_poly.type
_entity_poly.pdbx_seq_one_letter_code
_entity_poly.pdbx_strand_id
1 'polypeptide(L)'
;MKVISVKLLNPGLLVIFLGFAFIQITAAQPARVVGEFDYTSEIVPKYFSNGATAALICVSISLIGTSAEWTPRPDQILGRISLPIVPAPLRFEVDLPIAPSCESVDLDNNEKKDSGVKVFAAIVATNIFGDSYLEQLEQESGFTSVSTDPKTQSVSSGFLLIYSPNDDQGVPSGFGTDGKLFTNDDPTIKIPAGYSLMNIDKGRKITFDRSEVLKMEIPQL
;
A
#
# COMPACT_ATOMS: atom_id res chain seq x y z
N MET A 1 45.10 -8.69 14.54
CA MET A 1 43.65 -8.92 14.65
C MET A 1 43.02 -7.63 15.15
N LYS A 2 42.36 -6.86 14.27
CA LYS A 2 41.82 -5.54 14.63
C LYS A 2 40.43 -5.74 15.22
N VAL A 3 40.23 -5.34 16.48
CA VAL A 3 38.96 -5.49 17.19
C VAL A 3 37.93 -4.58 16.54
N ILE A 4 36.84 -5.17 16.04
CA ILE A 4 35.66 -4.45 15.54
C ILE A 4 34.79 -4.18 16.77
N SER A 5 34.65 -2.91 17.16
CA SER A 5 33.68 -2.53 18.19
C SER A 5 32.37 -2.13 17.53
N VAL A 6 31.31 -2.91 17.81
CA VAL A 6 29.94 -2.62 17.39
C VAL A 6 29.23 -1.92 18.54
N LYS A 7 28.61 -0.77 18.28
CA LYS A 7 27.81 -0.03 19.26
C LYS A 7 26.43 0.21 18.67
N LEU A 8 25.40 -0.35 19.31
CA LEU A 8 23.99 -0.09 18.97
C LEU A 8 23.62 1.31 19.48
N LEU A 9 23.24 2.20 18.57
CA LEU A 9 22.84 3.58 18.89
C LEU A 9 21.32 3.79 18.82
N ASN A 10 20.55 2.88 18.21
CA ASN A 10 19.09 2.84 18.25
C ASN A 10 18.58 1.51 17.66
N PRO A 11 17.33 1.07 17.92
CA PRO A 11 16.75 -0.07 17.24
C PRO A 11 16.44 0.31 15.78
N GLY A 12 17.42 0.15 14.89
CA GLY A 12 17.31 0.47 13.47
C GLY A 12 18.62 0.93 12.80
N LEU A 13 19.65 1.27 13.57
CA LEU A 13 20.91 1.82 13.05
C LEU A 13 22.12 0.97 13.44
N LEU A 14 22.69 0.25 12.48
CA LEU A 14 23.97 -0.45 12.63
C LEU A 14 25.07 0.38 11.93
N VAL A 15 25.97 0.97 12.72
CA VAL A 15 27.15 1.69 12.22
C VAL A 15 28.38 0.79 12.37
N ILE A 16 29.00 0.40 11.25
CA ILE A 16 30.24 -0.37 11.24
C ILE A 16 31.40 0.59 10.96
N PHE A 17 32.37 0.67 11.88
CA PHE A 17 33.58 1.47 11.70
C PHE A 17 34.63 0.69 10.90
N LEU A 18 34.70 0.95 9.60
CA LEU A 18 35.86 0.66 8.75
C LEU A 18 36.47 2.01 8.35
N GLY A 19 37.79 2.11 8.34
CA GLY A 19 38.52 3.40 8.22
C GLY A 19 37.86 4.39 7.25
N PHE A 20 37.54 5.59 7.76
CA PHE A 20 37.05 6.77 7.05
C PHE A 20 35.84 6.63 6.10
N ALA A 21 35.09 5.52 6.14
CA ALA A 21 33.86 5.37 5.38
C ALA A 21 32.70 5.02 6.31
N PHE A 22 31.70 5.90 6.37
CA PHE A 22 30.40 5.59 6.96
C PHE A 22 29.62 4.73 5.96
N ILE A 23 29.37 3.46 6.31
CA ILE A 23 28.41 2.63 5.58
C ILE A 23 27.12 2.66 6.38
N GLN A 24 26.12 3.38 5.87
CA GLN A 24 24.76 3.32 6.39
C GLN A 24 24.09 2.07 5.83
N ILE A 25 23.87 1.07 6.68
CA ILE A 25 23.08 -0.10 6.32
C ILE A 25 21.62 0.27 6.57
N THR A 26 20.95 0.82 5.56
CA THR A 26 19.50 0.98 5.59
C THR A 26 18.88 -0.42 5.60
N ALA A 27 17.94 -0.70 6.51
CA ALA A 27 17.18 -1.94 6.47
C ALA A 27 16.55 -2.08 5.07
N ALA A 28 16.64 -3.26 4.47
CA ALA A 28 16.05 -3.52 3.17
C ALA A 28 14.55 -3.21 3.25
N GLN A 29 14.08 -2.28 2.41
CA GLN A 29 12.65 -1.99 2.28
C GLN A 29 12.03 -2.98 1.28
N PRO A 30 10.71 -3.25 1.39
CA PRO A 30 10.00 -3.99 0.37
C PRO A 30 10.28 -3.44 -1.04
N ALA A 31 10.51 -4.35 -1.98
CA ALA A 31 10.84 -4.00 -3.36
C ALA A 31 9.72 -4.35 -4.35
N ARG A 32 8.79 -5.22 -3.94
CA ARG A 32 7.73 -5.72 -4.81
C ARG A 32 6.47 -6.06 -4.00
N VAL A 33 5.32 -5.84 -4.62
CA VAL A 33 4.04 -6.44 -4.23
C VAL A 33 3.73 -7.56 -5.21
N VAL A 34 3.40 -8.74 -4.71
CA VAL A 34 2.69 -9.78 -5.45
C VAL A 34 1.29 -9.88 -4.90
N GLY A 35 0.29 -10.05 -5.76
CA GLY A 35 -1.06 -10.18 -5.30
C GLY A 35 -1.91 -11.15 -6.07
N GLU A 36 -2.98 -11.57 -5.41
CA GLU A 36 -3.96 -12.50 -5.93
C GLU A 36 -5.36 -11.87 -5.87
N PHE A 37 -6.11 -12.04 -6.94
CA PHE A 37 -7.53 -11.76 -7.01
C PHE A 37 -8.23 -13.09 -7.26
N ASP A 38 -8.75 -13.69 -6.19
CA ASP A 38 -9.65 -14.83 -6.31
C ASP A 38 -11.01 -14.33 -6.79
N TYR A 39 -11.68 -15.08 -7.65
CA TYR A 39 -12.95 -14.66 -8.24
C TYR A 39 -13.86 -15.84 -8.55
N THR A 40 -15.16 -15.59 -8.46
CA THR A 40 -16.22 -16.53 -8.84
C THR A 40 -17.04 -16.05 -10.05
N SER A 41 -16.99 -14.75 -10.35
CA SER A 41 -17.73 -14.13 -11.45
C SER A 41 -17.14 -14.50 -12.82
N GLU A 42 -17.99 -14.95 -13.74
CA GLU A 42 -17.62 -15.21 -15.14
C GLU A 42 -17.23 -13.93 -15.92
N ILE A 43 -17.54 -12.75 -15.37
CA ILE A 43 -17.14 -11.46 -15.95
C ILE A 43 -15.61 -11.33 -15.97
N VAL A 44 -14.92 -11.79 -14.93
CA VAL A 44 -13.46 -11.68 -14.85
C VAL A 44 -12.77 -12.39 -16.02
N PRO A 45 -12.96 -13.70 -16.26
CA PRO A 45 -12.32 -14.37 -17.39
C PRO A 45 -12.82 -13.84 -18.74
N LYS A 46 -14.05 -13.33 -18.83
CA LYS A 46 -14.60 -12.80 -20.08
C LYS A 46 -13.99 -11.46 -20.50
N TYR A 47 -13.75 -10.56 -19.55
CA TYR A 47 -13.32 -9.18 -19.84
C TYR A 47 -11.87 -8.87 -19.46
N PHE A 48 -11.25 -9.65 -18.57
CA PHE A 48 -9.90 -9.38 -18.07
C PHE A 48 -8.82 -10.26 -18.75
N SER A 49 -9.21 -11.24 -19.57
CA SER A 49 -8.25 -12.14 -20.24
C SER A 49 -7.36 -11.42 -21.28
N ASN A 50 -7.84 -10.31 -21.84
CA ASN A 50 -7.12 -9.53 -22.85
C ASN A 50 -7.10 -8.06 -22.44
N GLY A 51 -5.94 -7.58 -22.03
CA GLY A 51 -5.74 -6.17 -21.72
C GLY A 51 -6.20 -5.74 -20.33
N ALA A 52 -6.35 -6.64 -19.35
CA ALA A 52 -6.39 -6.19 -17.96
C ALA A 52 -4.98 -5.78 -17.48
N THR A 53 -4.94 -4.90 -16.49
CA THR A 53 -3.72 -4.54 -15.78
C THR A 53 -3.96 -4.49 -14.28
N ALA A 54 -2.89 -4.55 -13.53
CA ALA A 54 -2.89 -4.25 -12.11
C ALA A 54 -2.14 -2.93 -11.88
N ALA A 55 -2.50 -2.19 -10.84
CA ALA A 55 -1.77 -1.01 -10.42
C ALA A 55 -1.87 -0.82 -8.91
N LEU A 56 -0.97 -0.01 -8.36
CA LEU A 56 -1.19 0.66 -7.08
C LEU A 56 -1.65 2.08 -7.37
N ILE A 57 -2.82 2.46 -6.84
CA ILE A 57 -3.41 3.78 -6.99
C ILE A 57 -3.32 4.55 -5.67
N CYS A 58 -2.86 5.80 -5.71
CA CYS A 58 -2.77 6.67 -4.55
C CYS A 58 -4.17 6.99 -3.99
N VAL A 59 -4.40 6.65 -2.73
CA VAL A 59 -5.68 6.87 -2.03
C VAL A 59 -5.55 7.80 -0.83
N SER A 60 -4.37 8.37 -0.57
CA SER A 60 -4.07 9.22 0.61
C SER A 60 -5.18 10.22 0.95
N ILE A 61 -5.58 11.07 0.00
CA ILE A 61 -6.56 12.13 0.25
C ILE A 61 -7.99 11.60 0.36
N SER A 62 -8.29 10.50 -0.33
CA SER A 62 -9.60 9.84 -0.27
C SER A 62 -9.85 9.18 1.09
N LEU A 63 -8.80 8.94 1.89
CA LEU A 63 -8.95 8.40 3.25
C LEU A 63 -9.42 9.45 4.27
N ILE A 64 -9.05 10.73 4.09
CA ILE A 64 -9.28 11.78 5.10
C ILE A 64 -10.26 12.88 4.66
N GLY A 65 -10.80 12.84 3.45
CA GLY A 65 -11.61 13.94 2.95
C GLY A 65 -12.16 13.78 1.54
N THR A 66 -12.30 14.92 0.85
CA THR A 66 -12.93 15.00 -0.47
C THR A 66 -12.19 14.13 -1.47
N SER A 67 -12.90 13.15 -2.02
CA SER A 67 -12.44 12.27 -3.08
C SER A 67 -11.86 13.11 -4.22
N ALA A 68 -10.57 12.96 -4.51
CA ALA A 68 -10.24 12.92 -5.93
C ALA A 68 -11.04 11.75 -6.48
N GLU A 69 -11.96 12.03 -7.40
CA GLU A 69 -12.81 11.00 -7.99
C GLU A 69 -11.96 9.93 -8.72
N TRP A 70 -10.70 10.25 -9.04
CA TRP A 70 -9.73 9.38 -9.72
C TRP A 70 -8.30 9.76 -9.37
N THR A 71 -7.43 8.75 -9.37
CA THR A 71 -5.99 8.89 -9.19
C THR A 71 -5.33 9.44 -10.47
N PRO A 72 -4.65 10.60 -10.41
CA PRO A 72 -3.91 11.14 -11.54
C PRO A 72 -2.83 10.18 -12.04
N ARG A 73 -2.53 10.22 -13.35
CA ARG A 73 -1.53 9.33 -13.98
C ARG A 73 -0.19 9.27 -13.22
N PRO A 74 0.42 10.39 -12.76
CA PRO A 74 1.68 10.33 -12.01
C PRO A 74 1.59 9.56 -10.69
N ASP A 75 0.40 9.42 -10.10
CA ASP A 75 0.20 8.81 -8.78
C ASP A 75 -0.26 7.34 -8.87
N GLN A 76 -0.12 6.75 -10.07
CA GLN A 76 -0.36 5.33 -10.32
C GLN A 76 0.98 4.62 -10.53
N ILE A 77 1.16 3.46 -9.88
CA ILE A 77 2.31 2.57 -10.10
C ILE A 77 1.78 1.32 -10.81
N LEU A 78 2.04 1.21 -12.11
CA LEU A 78 1.54 0.09 -12.89
C LEU A 78 2.28 -1.22 -12.59
N GLY A 79 1.51 -2.28 -12.59
CA GLY A 79 1.94 -3.66 -12.46
C GLY A 79 1.68 -4.49 -13.70
N ARG A 80 1.78 -5.80 -13.53
CA ARG A 80 1.61 -6.81 -14.58
C ARG A 80 0.71 -7.91 -14.07
N ILE A 81 -0.18 -8.40 -14.93
CA ILE A 81 -0.99 -9.59 -14.68
C ILE A 81 -0.27 -10.81 -15.26
N SER A 82 -0.28 -11.91 -14.51
CA SER A 82 0.23 -13.20 -14.98
C SER A 82 -0.87 -13.97 -15.70
N LEU A 83 -0.53 -14.52 -16.86
CA LEU A 83 -1.41 -15.42 -17.63
C LEU A 83 -1.03 -16.89 -17.42
N PRO A 84 -1.96 -17.83 -17.57
CA PRO A 84 -3.40 -17.61 -17.79
C PRO A 84 -4.09 -17.10 -16.50
N ILE A 85 -5.19 -16.36 -16.66
CA ILE A 85 -6.00 -15.93 -15.49
C ILE A 85 -7.03 -16.97 -15.07
N VAL A 86 -7.22 -18.03 -15.88
CA VAL A 86 -8.10 -19.18 -15.60
C VAL A 86 -7.27 -20.44 -15.40
N PRO A 87 -7.56 -21.27 -14.36
CA PRO A 87 -8.53 -21.02 -13.30
C PRO A 87 -8.08 -19.88 -12.36
N ALA A 88 -9.01 -19.38 -11.55
CA ALA A 88 -8.68 -18.46 -10.47
C ALA A 88 -7.59 -19.04 -9.55
N PRO A 89 -6.77 -18.21 -8.88
CA PRO A 89 -6.84 -16.75 -8.87
C PRO A 89 -6.12 -16.08 -10.06
N LEU A 90 -6.55 -14.86 -10.40
CA LEU A 90 -5.74 -13.94 -11.20
C LEU A 90 -4.57 -13.46 -10.35
N ARG A 91 -3.36 -13.49 -10.88
CA ARG A 91 -2.15 -13.04 -10.17
C ARG A 91 -1.58 -11.79 -10.78
N PHE A 92 -1.03 -10.92 -9.95
CA PHE A 92 -0.34 -9.72 -10.38
C PHE A 92 0.93 -9.44 -9.59
N GLU A 93 1.80 -8.61 -10.16
CA GLU A 93 2.96 -8.06 -9.48
C GLU A 93 3.15 -6.58 -9.80
N VAL A 94 3.66 -5.83 -8.82
CA VAL A 94 4.01 -4.41 -8.95
C VAL A 94 5.39 -4.20 -8.34
N ASP A 95 6.33 -3.69 -9.13
CA ASP A 95 7.65 -3.29 -8.63
C ASP A 95 7.55 -1.92 -7.93
N LEU A 96 8.12 -1.80 -6.74
CA LEU A 96 8.01 -0.60 -5.93
C LEU A 96 9.17 0.37 -6.23
N PRO A 97 8.88 1.65 -6.54
CA PRO A 97 9.93 2.66 -6.65
C PRO A 97 10.55 2.93 -5.28
N ILE A 98 11.77 3.47 -5.23
CA ILE A 98 12.42 3.81 -3.94
C ILE A 98 11.58 4.82 -3.12
N ALA A 99 10.93 5.76 -3.82
CA ALA A 99 9.98 6.71 -3.28
C ALA A 99 8.88 6.95 -4.32
N PRO A 100 7.60 6.78 -3.98
CA PRO A 100 6.53 6.92 -4.95
C PRO A 100 6.03 8.36 -5.05
N SER A 101 5.50 8.74 -6.21
CA SER A 101 4.60 9.90 -6.38
C SER A 101 3.23 9.56 -5.81
N CYS A 102 2.72 10.46 -4.98
CA CYS A 102 1.40 10.45 -4.34
C CYS A 102 1.41 11.59 -3.32
N GLU A 103 0.27 12.22 -3.09
CA GLU A 103 0.12 13.20 -2.03
C GLU A 103 0.28 12.54 -0.65
N SER A 104 0.95 13.23 0.27
CA SER A 104 1.10 12.76 1.64
C SER A 104 -0.12 13.12 2.48
N VAL A 105 -0.43 12.27 3.45
CA VAL A 105 -1.52 12.45 4.42
C VAL A 105 -1.02 12.18 5.84
N ASP A 106 -1.44 13.01 6.80
CA ASP A 106 -1.28 12.73 8.24
C ASP A 106 -2.39 11.75 8.67
N LEU A 107 -2.00 10.59 9.21
CA LEU A 107 -2.91 9.57 9.69
C LEU A 107 -2.74 9.26 11.18
N ASP A 108 -1.80 9.91 11.87
CA ASP A 108 -1.61 9.69 13.29
C ASP A 108 -2.25 10.77 14.18
N ASN A 109 -2.70 11.87 13.54
CA ASN A 109 -3.48 12.94 14.15
C ASN A 109 -2.85 13.45 15.46
N ASN A 110 -1.51 13.44 15.54
CA ASN A 110 -0.77 13.73 16.75
C ASN A 110 -0.63 15.25 17.06
N GLU A 111 -1.38 16.09 16.34
CA GLU A 111 -1.35 17.56 16.33
C GLU A 111 0.00 18.18 15.93
N LYS A 112 0.97 17.38 15.48
CA LYS A 112 2.25 17.87 14.99
C LYS A 112 2.20 18.00 13.48
N LYS A 113 2.90 19.03 13.00
CA LYS A 113 3.17 19.14 11.57
C LYS A 113 4.31 18.21 11.20
N ASP A 114 4.01 17.15 10.49
CA ASP A 114 5.01 16.25 9.89
C ASP A 114 4.78 16.07 8.38
N SER A 115 5.48 15.10 7.78
CA SER A 115 5.47 14.89 6.33
C SER A 115 4.31 14.00 5.87
N GLY A 116 3.58 13.39 6.81
CA GLY A 116 2.61 12.34 6.54
C GLY A 116 3.19 11.09 5.86
N VAL A 117 2.28 10.19 5.52
CA VAL A 117 2.53 8.98 4.75
C VAL A 117 1.85 9.06 3.39
N LYS A 118 2.27 8.20 2.45
CA LYS A 118 1.57 8.01 1.17
C LYS A 118 0.90 6.66 1.20
N VAL A 119 -0.37 6.59 0.80
CA VAL A 119 -1.16 5.36 0.89
C VAL A 119 -1.67 4.95 -0.48
N PHE A 120 -1.56 3.65 -0.77
CA PHE A 120 -1.99 3.06 -2.02
C PHE A 120 -2.90 1.86 -1.78
N ALA A 121 -3.92 1.71 -2.62
CA ALA A 121 -4.66 0.46 -2.79
C ALA A 121 -4.21 -0.20 -4.09
N ALA A 122 -4.18 -1.53 -4.15
CA ALA A 122 -4.08 -2.19 -5.44
C ALA A 122 -5.44 -2.14 -6.15
N ILE A 123 -5.38 -2.12 -7.48
CA ILE A 123 -6.53 -2.24 -8.36
C ILE A 123 -6.21 -3.22 -9.48
N VAL A 124 -7.15 -4.08 -9.82
CA VAL A 124 -7.16 -4.86 -11.07
C VAL A 124 -8.32 -4.34 -11.91
N ALA A 125 -8.00 -3.81 -13.08
CA ALA A 125 -8.95 -3.17 -13.98
C ALA A 125 -8.75 -3.64 -15.42
N THR A 126 -9.79 -3.51 -16.23
CA THR A 126 -9.68 -3.61 -17.67
C THR A 126 -8.93 -2.36 -18.18
N ASN A 127 -7.81 -2.53 -18.89
CA ASN A 127 -7.11 -1.44 -19.59
C ASN A 127 -7.69 -1.35 -21.02
N ILE A 128 -8.97 -0.99 -21.10
CA ILE A 128 -9.75 -0.89 -22.34
C ILE A 128 -9.20 0.17 -23.30
N PHE A 129 -8.56 1.23 -22.79
CA PHE A 129 -7.95 2.26 -23.62
C PHE A 129 -6.56 1.84 -24.13
N GLY A 130 -5.90 0.89 -23.45
CA GLY A 130 -4.59 0.38 -23.83
C GLY A 130 -3.44 1.38 -23.58
N ASP A 131 -3.69 2.39 -22.76
CA ASP A 131 -2.72 3.42 -22.39
C ASP A 131 -1.70 2.88 -21.36
N SER A 132 -0.66 3.68 -21.10
CA SER A 132 0.33 3.39 -20.05
C SER A 132 -0.16 3.67 -18.63
N TYR A 133 -1.43 4.02 -18.45
CA TYR A 133 -2.08 4.34 -17.17
C TYR A 133 -3.56 3.97 -17.24
N LEU A 134 -4.20 3.87 -16.08
CA LEU A 134 -5.64 3.68 -15.98
C LEU A 134 -6.37 5.03 -16.09
N GLU A 135 -7.33 5.11 -17.01
CA GLU A 135 -8.28 6.21 -17.13
C GLU A 135 -9.40 6.11 -16.09
N GLN A 136 -10.22 7.18 -15.99
CA GLN A 136 -11.25 7.28 -14.94
C GLN A 136 -12.21 6.09 -14.93
N LEU A 137 -12.72 5.70 -16.10
CA LEU A 137 -13.67 4.59 -16.24
C LEU A 137 -13.07 3.25 -15.78
N GLU A 138 -11.77 3.05 -15.98
CA GLU A 138 -11.07 1.82 -15.61
C GLU A 138 -10.80 1.78 -14.11
N GLN A 139 -10.52 2.94 -13.51
CA GLN A 139 -10.41 3.06 -12.05
C GLN A 139 -11.75 2.85 -11.34
N GLU A 140 -12.84 3.37 -11.89
CA GLU A 140 -14.18 3.22 -11.32
C GLU A 140 -14.71 1.78 -11.40
N SER A 141 -14.38 1.06 -12.47
CA SER A 141 -14.88 -0.30 -12.71
C SER A 141 -13.93 -1.42 -12.24
N GLY A 142 -12.77 -1.07 -11.71
CA GLY A 142 -11.78 -2.04 -11.24
C GLY A 142 -12.10 -2.63 -9.85
N PHE A 143 -11.50 -3.77 -9.57
CA PHE A 143 -11.55 -4.41 -8.26
C PHE A 143 -10.36 -3.94 -7.43
N THR A 144 -10.60 -3.48 -6.20
CA THR A 144 -9.55 -2.89 -5.35
C THR A 144 -9.24 -3.76 -4.14
N SER A 145 -8.03 -3.61 -3.59
CA SER A 145 -7.57 -4.36 -2.42
C SER A 145 -8.26 -3.96 -1.11
N VAL A 146 -9.17 -3.00 -1.13
CA VAL A 146 -9.89 -2.50 0.04
C VAL A 146 -11.39 -2.67 -0.12
N SER A 147 -12.06 -3.05 0.95
CA SER A 147 -13.51 -3.00 1.05
C SER A 147 -13.91 -1.77 1.87
N THR A 148 -14.92 -1.06 1.41
CA THR A 148 -15.51 0.08 2.13
C THR A 148 -16.87 -0.29 2.69
N ASP A 149 -17.23 0.29 3.84
CA ASP A 149 -18.58 0.18 4.37
C ASP A 149 -19.54 0.98 3.48
N PRO A 150 -20.65 0.40 2.97
CA PRO A 150 -21.50 1.05 1.98
C PRO A 150 -22.29 2.25 2.52
N LYS A 151 -22.40 2.40 3.85
CA LYS A 151 -23.12 3.53 4.48
C LYS A 151 -22.20 4.69 4.77
N THR A 152 -20.99 4.40 5.22
CA THR A 152 -20.03 5.40 5.69
C THR A 152 -18.92 5.70 4.67
N GLN A 153 -18.76 4.82 3.68
CA GLN A 153 -17.66 4.80 2.70
C GLN A 153 -16.25 4.65 3.31
N SER A 154 -16.15 4.46 4.63
CA SER A 154 -14.88 4.23 5.33
C SER A 154 -14.35 2.83 5.01
N VAL A 155 -13.02 2.69 4.98
CA VAL A 155 -12.36 1.38 4.80
C VAL A 155 -12.75 0.45 5.96
N SER A 156 -13.27 -0.73 5.63
CA SER A 156 -13.74 -1.73 6.60
C SER A 156 -12.82 -2.95 6.69
N SER A 157 -12.16 -3.32 5.60
CA SER A 157 -11.19 -4.43 5.55
C SER A 157 -10.34 -4.36 4.26
N GLY A 158 -9.31 -5.22 4.18
CA GLY A 158 -8.46 -5.38 3.01
C GLY A 158 -7.03 -4.92 3.27
N PHE A 159 -6.34 -4.54 2.20
CA PHE A 159 -4.92 -4.24 2.20
C PHE A 159 -4.63 -2.84 1.66
N LEU A 160 -3.73 -2.13 2.35
CA LEU A 160 -3.20 -0.83 1.96
C LEU A 160 -1.68 -0.87 2.01
N LEU A 161 -1.03 -0.40 0.95
CA LEU A 161 0.42 -0.19 0.96
C LEU A 161 0.71 1.23 1.45
N ILE A 162 1.54 1.34 2.47
CA ILE A 162 1.91 2.61 3.09
C ILE A 162 3.38 2.86 2.84
N TYR A 163 3.72 4.05 2.33
CA TYR A 163 5.07 4.55 2.26
C TYR A 163 5.28 5.66 3.30
N SER A 164 6.28 5.50 4.16
CA SER A 164 6.72 6.55 5.07
C SER A 164 8.05 7.16 4.59
N PRO A 165 8.19 8.50 4.52
CA PRO A 165 9.45 9.13 4.16
C PRO A 165 10.55 9.00 5.24
N ASN A 166 10.17 8.74 6.50
CA ASN A 166 11.08 8.63 7.65
C ASN A 166 10.47 7.71 8.74
N ASP A 167 11.13 7.58 9.89
CA ASP A 167 10.69 6.75 11.02
C ASP A 167 9.86 7.51 12.08
N ASP A 168 9.41 8.72 11.74
CA ASP A 168 8.63 9.58 12.63
C ASP A 168 7.13 9.56 12.39
N GLN A 169 6.68 8.98 11.27
CA GLN A 169 5.27 8.95 10.92
C GLN A 169 4.52 7.82 11.64
N GLY A 170 3.29 8.09 12.05
CA GLY A 170 2.37 7.09 12.57
C GLY A 170 1.23 6.76 11.61
N VAL A 171 0.58 5.64 11.86
CA VAL A 171 -0.66 5.21 11.19
C VAL A 171 -1.59 4.50 12.16
N PRO A 172 -2.90 4.39 11.85
CA PRO A 172 -3.85 3.66 12.67
C PRO A 172 -3.43 2.20 12.89
N SER A 173 -3.48 1.77 14.14
CA SER A 173 -3.19 0.42 14.61
C SER A 173 -4.44 -0.34 15.09
N GLY A 174 -5.56 0.38 15.17
CA GLY A 174 -6.87 -0.11 15.56
C GLY A 174 -7.93 0.89 15.12
N PHE A 175 -9.19 0.53 15.34
CA PHE A 175 -10.31 1.43 15.14
C PHE A 175 -10.59 2.21 16.43
N GLY A 176 -10.95 3.47 16.27
CA GLY A 176 -11.42 4.34 17.34
C GLY A 176 -12.79 3.95 17.89
N THR A 177 -13.29 4.81 18.76
CA THR A 177 -14.62 4.73 19.40
C THR A 177 -15.78 4.90 18.42
N ASP A 178 -15.58 5.64 17.33
CA ASP A 178 -16.61 5.85 16.30
C ASP A 178 -16.74 4.65 15.34
N GLY A 179 -15.80 3.71 15.44
CA GLY A 179 -15.75 2.49 14.69
C GLY A 179 -15.37 2.66 13.21
N LYS A 180 -14.81 3.81 12.82
CA LYS A 180 -14.25 4.07 11.50
C LYS A 180 -12.72 4.01 11.58
N LEU A 181 -12.09 4.04 10.41
CA LEU A 181 -10.64 4.05 10.25
C LEU A 181 -10.26 5.37 9.56
N PHE A 182 -9.05 5.83 9.84
CA PHE A 182 -8.49 7.10 9.40
C PHE A 182 -9.23 8.30 10.01
N THR A 183 -9.65 8.16 11.27
CA THR A 183 -10.29 9.21 12.07
C THR A 183 -9.42 9.60 13.27
N ASN A 184 -9.71 10.77 13.85
CA ASN A 184 -8.91 11.35 14.92
C ASN A 184 -8.84 10.51 16.20
N ASP A 185 -9.77 9.58 16.39
CA ASP A 185 -9.86 8.73 17.59
C ASP A 185 -9.22 7.36 17.43
N ASP A 186 -8.62 7.06 16.27
CA ASP A 186 -7.89 5.82 16.04
C ASP A 186 -6.62 5.74 16.92
N PRO A 187 -6.36 4.61 17.60
CA PRO A 187 -5.06 4.39 18.24
C PRO A 187 -3.98 4.22 17.17
N THR A 188 -2.84 4.89 17.33
CA THR A 188 -1.79 4.93 16.29
C THR A 188 -0.50 4.25 16.72
N ILE A 189 0.28 3.81 15.74
CA ILE A 189 1.61 3.24 15.92
C ILE A 189 2.58 3.89 14.93
N LYS A 190 3.82 4.13 15.36
CA LYS A 190 4.90 4.55 14.44
C LYS A 190 5.26 3.45 13.48
N ILE A 191 5.57 3.81 12.23
CA ILE A 191 6.08 2.89 11.22
C ILE A 191 7.49 3.32 10.76
N PRO A 192 8.38 2.37 10.43
CA PRO A 192 9.70 2.72 9.92
C PRO A 192 9.64 3.33 8.52
N ALA A 193 10.67 4.08 8.13
CA ALA A 193 10.83 4.63 6.78
C ALA A 193 10.71 3.55 5.68
N GLY A 194 10.21 3.93 4.50
CA GLY A 194 9.94 3.03 3.37
C GLY A 194 8.57 2.37 3.44
N TYR A 195 8.42 1.26 2.73
CA TYR A 195 7.13 0.57 2.61
C TYR A 195 6.77 -0.32 3.81
N SER A 196 5.48 -0.30 4.16
CA SER A 196 4.82 -1.27 5.04
C SER A 196 3.46 -1.63 4.43
N LEU A 197 3.11 -2.91 4.42
CA LEU A 197 1.79 -3.37 4.01
C LEU A 197 0.88 -3.46 5.24
N MET A 198 -0.19 -2.69 5.26
CA MET A 198 -1.24 -2.78 6.27
C MET A 198 -2.30 -3.79 5.80
N ASN A 199 -2.64 -4.74 6.65
CA ASN A 199 -3.76 -5.66 6.48
C ASN A 199 -4.79 -5.43 7.57
N ILE A 200 -6.02 -5.14 7.16
CA ILE A 200 -7.20 -4.98 8.00
C ILE A 200 -8.07 -6.22 7.78
N ASP A 201 -8.07 -7.15 8.72
CA ASP A 201 -8.88 -8.35 8.58
C ASP A 201 -10.38 -8.07 8.79
N LYS A 202 -11.24 -9.01 8.40
CA LYS A 202 -12.71 -8.89 8.57
C LYS A 202 -13.15 -8.82 10.04
N GLY A 203 -12.27 -9.23 10.97
CA GLY A 203 -12.45 -9.10 12.42
C GLY A 203 -11.95 -7.75 12.97
N ARG A 204 -11.55 -6.81 12.09
CA ARG A 204 -11.05 -5.47 12.40
C ARG A 204 -9.69 -5.44 13.09
N LYS A 205 -8.93 -6.53 13.05
CA LYS A 205 -7.54 -6.52 13.50
C LYS A 205 -6.63 -5.99 12.41
N ILE A 206 -5.70 -5.12 12.80
CA ILE A 206 -4.70 -4.53 11.92
C ILE A 206 -3.35 -5.20 12.15
N THR A 207 -2.66 -5.52 11.06
CA THR A 207 -1.29 -6.05 11.07
C THR A 207 -0.44 -5.36 10.01
N PHE A 208 0.88 -5.38 10.20
CA PHE A 208 1.84 -4.77 9.28
C PHE A 208 2.87 -5.81 8.82
N ASP A 209 3.14 -5.84 7.53
CA ASP A 209 4.18 -6.66 6.90
C ASP A 209 5.23 -5.78 6.20
N ARG A 210 6.49 -6.19 6.28
CA ARG A 210 7.66 -5.53 5.66
C ARG A 210 8.60 -6.53 4.98
N SER A 211 8.07 -7.69 4.61
CA SER A 211 8.78 -8.67 3.80
C SER A 211 9.29 -8.03 2.51
N GLU A 212 10.45 -8.49 2.02
CA GLU A 212 11.04 -7.99 0.76
C GLU A 212 10.04 -8.05 -0.41
N VAL A 213 9.25 -9.12 -0.44
CA VAL A 213 8.11 -9.31 -1.34
C VAL A 213 6.83 -9.33 -0.49
N LEU A 214 6.01 -8.31 -0.67
CA LEU A 214 4.74 -8.16 0.04
C LEU A 214 3.64 -8.94 -0.68
N LYS A 215 2.70 -9.51 0.10
CA LYS A 215 1.57 -10.28 -0.43
C LYS A 215 0.27 -9.54 -0.19
N MET A 216 -0.46 -9.26 -1.25
CA MET A 216 -1.72 -8.53 -1.20
C MET A 216 -2.86 -9.36 -1.81
N GLU A 217 -4.06 -9.23 -1.26
CA GLU A 217 -5.26 -9.85 -1.84
C GLU A 217 -6.25 -8.77 -2.27
N ILE A 218 -6.93 -9.02 -3.39
CA ILE A 218 -8.12 -8.28 -3.78
C ILE A 218 -9.33 -9.11 -3.34
N PRO A 219 -10.16 -8.63 -2.39
CA PRO A 219 -11.30 -9.38 -1.90
C PRO A 219 -12.34 -9.59 -3.00
N GLN A 220 -13.04 -10.72 -2.91
CA GLN A 220 -14.25 -10.94 -3.70
C GLN A 220 -15.35 -9.96 -3.26
N LEU A 221 -16.08 -9.41 -4.23
CA LEU A 221 -17.33 -8.67 -4.01
C LEU A 221 -18.51 -9.63 -3.89
#